data_AF-A0A0Q9BZ56-F1
#
_entry.id   AF-A0A0Q9BZ56-F1
#
_cell.length_a   1.000
_cell.length_b   1.000
_cell.length_c   1.000
_cell.angle_alpha   90.00
_cell.angle_beta   90.00
_cell.angle_gamma   90.00
#
_symmetry.space_group_name_H-M   'P 1'
#
loop_
_entity.id
_entity.type
_entity.pdbx_description
1 polymer ?
#
loop_
_entity_poly.entity_id
_entity_poly.type
_entity_poly.pdbx_seq_one_letter_code
_entity_poly.pdbx_strand_id
1 'polypeptide(L)'
;MTRDEAEWVWRELSVAAMYASTKPEMVRLAVIVGLTRATGARYSDLLRCTVDSLDLGPTGAQAGEGRVVVQHGKHRTVREHRLEPGVVLVLRRWMDVREDLCSELEGSIPRALLLTVHHTHDNGVTVASGLPITKQGLVLSWRRFVQRTNARYGGVRPPLPTRFEQVRRAWHADSEVLGEPLGAAGA
;
A
#
# COMPACT_ATOMS: atom_id res chain seq x y z
N MET A 1 11.32 -4.56 -15.60
CA MET A 1 11.09 -5.19 -14.30
C MET A 1 10.20 -6.38 -14.50
N THR A 2 10.58 -7.53 -13.96
CA THR A 2 9.86 -8.80 -14.06
C THR A 2 8.92 -9.01 -12.87
N ARG A 3 8.03 -10.00 -12.97
CA ARG A 3 7.16 -10.41 -11.87
C ARG A 3 7.97 -10.88 -10.66
N ASP A 4 9.05 -11.64 -10.87
CA ASP A 4 9.92 -12.13 -9.79
C ASP A 4 10.62 -10.99 -9.04
N GLU A 5 11.02 -9.93 -9.75
CA GLU A 5 11.57 -8.73 -9.12
C GLU A 5 10.52 -8.01 -8.26
N ALA A 6 9.27 -7.94 -8.73
CA ALA A 6 8.17 -7.36 -7.96
C ALA A 6 7.81 -8.21 -6.73
N GLU A 7 7.80 -9.54 -6.85
CA GLU A 7 7.63 -10.46 -5.72
C GLU A 7 8.76 -10.31 -4.69
N TRP A 8 10.00 -10.11 -5.13
CA TRP A 8 11.10 -9.82 -4.22
C TRP A 8 10.88 -8.51 -3.45
N VAL A 9 10.43 -7.44 -4.12
CA VAL A 9 10.08 -6.17 -3.44
C VAL A 9 9.02 -6.40 -2.35
N TRP A 10 7.98 -7.21 -2.64
CA TRP A 10 6.96 -7.55 -1.66
C TRP A 10 7.54 -8.33 -0.47
N ARG A 11 8.37 -9.35 -0.71
CA ARG A 11 9.01 -10.14 0.35
C ARG A 11 9.88 -9.27 1.26
N GLU A 12 10.73 -8.42 0.68
CA GLU A 12 11.59 -7.52 1.47
C GLU A 12 10.77 -6.56 2.34
N LEU A 13 9.74 -5.94 1.77
CA LEU A 13 8.92 -4.96 2.50
C LEU A 13 8.01 -5.60 3.55
N SER A 14 7.39 -6.73 3.23
CA SER A 14 6.51 -7.44 4.16
C SER A 14 7.27 -7.95 5.38
N VAL A 15 8.46 -8.55 5.18
CA VAL A 15 9.33 -8.97 6.28
C VAL A 15 9.82 -7.76 7.07
N ALA A 16 10.33 -6.73 6.38
CA ALA A 16 10.82 -5.54 7.04
C ALA A 16 9.74 -4.88 7.92
N ALA A 17 8.50 -4.79 7.46
CA ALA A 17 7.40 -4.18 8.21
C ALA A 17 7.14 -4.82 9.57
N MET A 18 7.50 -6.09 9.77
CA MET A 18 7.24 -6.82 11.01
C MET A 18 8.28 -6.57 12.11
N TYR A 19 9.45 -6.00 11.80
CA TYR A 19 10.41 -5.65 12.85
C TYR A 19 9.90 -4.47 13.68
N ALA A 20 10.02 -4.58 15.00
CA ALA A 20 9.62 -3.51 15.93
C ALA A 20 10.34 -2.19 15.68
N SER A 21 11.59 -2.24 15.20
CA SER A 21 12.42 -1.06 14.86
C SER A 21 12.09 -0.44 13.50
N THR A 22 11.17 -1.01 12.73
CA THR A 22 10.85 -0.51 11.40
C THR A 22 10.09 0.80 11.47
N LYS A 23 10.61 1.78 10.73
CA LYS A 23 10.04 3.12 10.71
C LYS A 23 8.63 3.14 10.09
N PRO A 24 7.69 3.97 10.58
CA PRO A 24 6.33 4.06 10.07
C PRO A 24 6.21 4.24 8.54
N GLU A 25 7.11 5.01 7.91
CA GLU A 25 7.09 5.21 6.46
C GLU A 25 7.34 3.91 5.67
N MET A 26 8.08 2.96 6.24
CA MET A 26 8.35 1.66 5.64
C MET A 26 7.17 0.71 5.81
N VAL A 27 6.51 0.72 6.97
CA VAL A 27 5.26 -0.03 7.20
C VAL A 27 4.17 0.45 6.23
N ARG A 28 3.97 1.77 6.11
CA ARG A 28 3.04 2.36 5.12
C ARG A 28 3.37 1.93 3.70
N LEU A 29 4.65 1.93 3.33
CA LEU A 29 5.07 1.52 2.00
C LEU A 29 4.76 0.04 1.74
N ALA A 30 4.98 -0.83 2.74
CA ALA A 30 4.61 -2.23 2.65
C ALA A 30 3.10 -2.41 2.44
N VAL A 31 2.25 -1.64 3.13
CA VAL A 31 0.79 -1.64 2.89
C VAL A 31 0.46 -1.30 1.45
N ILE A 32 1.06 -0.23 0.91
CA ILE A 32 0.80 0.21 -0.47
C ILE A 32 1.19 -0.89 -1.46
N VAL A 33 2.37 -1.48 -1.28
CA VAL A 33 2.88 -2.57 -2.12
C VAL A 33 1.99 -3.81 -2.02
N GLY A 34 1.60 -4.21 -0.81
CA GLY A 34 0.72 -5.36 -0.58
C GLY A 34 -0.69 -5.18 -1.16
N LEU A 35 -1.30 -4.01 -0.95
CA LEU A 35 -2.61 -3.69 -1.52
C LEU A 35 -2.55 -3.60 -3.04
N THR A 36 -1.53 -2.96 -3.63
CA THR A 36 -1.37 -2.94 -5.09
C THR A 36 -1.15 -4.34 -5.65
N ARG A 37 -0.37 -5.18 -4.97
CA ARG A 37 -0.18 -6.59 -5.37
C ARG A 37 -1.51 -7.33 -5.38
N ALA A 38 -2.29 -7.24 -4.30
CA ALA A 38 -3.57 -7.94 -4.16
C ALA A 38 -4.66 -7.44 -5.12
N THR A 39 -4.68 -6.14 -5.43
CA THR A 39 -5.85 -5.50 -6.07
C THR A 39 -5.61 -4.93 -7.47
N GLY A 40 -4.34 -4.76 -7.86
CA GLY A 40 -3.97 -4.04 -9.07
C GLY A 40 -4.26 -2.53 -9.02
N ALA A 41 -4.64 -2.00 -7.86
CA ALA A 41 -5.00 -0.60 -7.67
C ALA A 41 -3.81 0.36 -7.85
N ARG A 42 -4.10 1.53 -8.44
CA ARG A 42 -3.14 2.63 -8.54
C ARG A 42 -3.12 3.45 -7.25
N TYR A 43 -2.10 4.27 -7.06
CA TYR A 43 -2.04 5.21 -5.92
C TYR A 43 -3.31 6.04 -5.75
N SER A 44 -3.89 6.56 -6.84
CA SER A 44 -5.12 7.34 -6.79
C SER A 44 -6.32 6.56 -6.25
N ASP A 45 -6.31 5.25 -6.41
CA ASP A 45 -7.40 4.36 -6.00
C ASP A 45 -7.21 4.02 -4.52
N LEU A 46 -5.97 3.67 -4.12
CA LEU A 46 -5.61 3.41 -2.73
C LEU A 46 -5.80 4.63 -1.81
N LEU A 47 -5.57 5.84 -2.31
CA LEU A 47 -5.81 7.07 -1.54
C LEU A 47 -7.27 7.33 -1.19
N ARG A 48 -8.21 6.62 -1.84
CA ARG A 48 -9.65 6.68 -1.51
C ARG A 48 -10.04 5.66 -0.45
N CYS A 49 -9.17 4.70 -0.14
CA CYS A 49 -9.46 3.69 0.87
C CYS A 49 -9.50 4.34 2.25
N THR A 50 -10.53 4.01 3.00
CA THR A 50 -10.68 4.33 4.42
C THR A 50 -10.44 3.08 5.26
N VAL A 51 -10.40 3.24 6.57
CA VAL A 51 -10.39 2.10 7.51
C VAL A 51 -11.59 1.17 7.30
N ASP A 52 -12.74 1.72 6.91
CA ASP A 52 -13.98 0.96 6.65
C ASP A 52 -13.95 0.23 5.30
N SER A 53 -12.95 0.49 4.48
CA SER A 53 -12.72 -0.28 3.25
C SER A 53 -12.13 -1.66 3.56
N LEU A 54 -11.71 -1.91 4.80
CA LEU A 54 -11.04 -3.14 5.22
C LEU A 54 -11.95 -4.02 6.06
N ASP A 55 -11.92 -5.31 5.77
CA ASP A 55 -12.31 -6.37 6.69
C ASP A 55 -11.09 -7.28 6.87
N LEU A 56 -10.43 -7.19 8.02
CA LEU A 56 -9.21 -7.95 8.30
C LEU A 56 -9.48 -9.30 8.96
N GLY A 57 -10.76 -9.69 9.08
CA GLY A 57 -11.18 -10.92 9.75
C GLY A 57 -10.80 -10.97 11.24
N PRO A 58 -11.01 -12.12 11.89
CA PRO A 58 -10.73 -12.29 13.32
C PRO A 58 -9.22 -12.27 13.63
N THR A 59 -8.86 -11.73 14.79
CA THR A 59 -7.49 -11.77 15.34
C THR A 59 -7.17 -13.12 15.99
N GLY A 60 -5.87 -13.46 16.13
CA GLY A 60 -5.40 -14.68 16.81
C GLY A 60 -5.19 -15.89 15.90
N ALA A 61 -5.30 -17.11 16.43
CA ALA A 61 -5.00 -18.36 15.72
C ALA A 61 -5.92 -18.64 14.50
N GLN A 62 -7.02 -17.89 14.38
CA GLN A 62 -7.95 -17.93 13.25
C GLN A 62 -7.71 -16.79 12.26
N ALA A 63 -6.60 -16.05 12.40
CA ALA A 63 -6.21 -15.00 11.48
C ALA A 63 -5.90 -15.60 10.10
N GLY A 64 -6.90 -15.51 9.22
CA GLY A 64 -6.82 -15.96 7.85
C GLY A 64 -6.76 -14.79 6.88
N GLU A 65 -7.52 -14.93 5.81
CA GLU A 65 -7.63 -13.95 4.75
C GLU A 65 -8.53 -12.79 5.15
N GLY A 66 -8.28 -11.64 4.53
CA GLY A 66 -9.09 -10.45 4.68
C GLY A 66 -9.73 -10.05 3.36
N ARG A 67 -10.41 -8.90 3.38
CA ARG A 67 -11.01 -8.26 2.21
C ARG A 67 -10.72 -6.77 2.22
N VAL A 68 -10.67 -6.20 1.02
CA VAL A 68 -10.64 -4.76 0.83
C VAL A 68 -11.57 -4.35 -0.31
N VAL A 69 -12.32 -3.28 -0.09
CA VAL A 69 -13.14 -2.64 -1.12
C VAL A 69 -12.37 -1.47 -1.72
N VAL A 70 -12.16 -1.47 -3.04
CA VAL A 70 -11.40 -0.43 -3.75
C VAL A 70 -12.24 0.18 -4.87
N GLN A 71 -12.18 1.50 -4.99
CA GLN A 71 -12.76 2.26 -6.10
C GLN A 71 -11.70 2.46 -7.20
N HIS A 72 -11.84 1.74 -8.31
CA HIS A 72 -10.86 1.72 -9.40
C HIS A 72 -11.10 2.80 -10.45
N GLY A 73 -10.03 3.51 -10.82
CA GLY A 73 -9.98 4.37 -11.99
C GLY A 73 -10.88 5.61 -11.92
N LYS A 74 -11.03 6.29 -13.06
CA LYS A 74 -11.77 7.56 -13.16
C LYS A 74 -13.25 7.41 -12.79
N HIS A 75 -13.86 6.29 -13.19
CA HIS A 75 -15.28 6.01 -12.97
C HIS A 75 -15.58 5.41 -11.59
N ARG A 76 -14.56 5.21 -10.75
CA ARG A 76 -14.69 4.71 -9.38
C ARG A 76 -15.43 3.36 -9.32
N THR A 77 -15.12 2.46 -10.23
CA THR A 77 -15.72 1.12 -10.24
C THR A 77 -15.37 0.42 -8.93
N VAL A 78 -16.39 0.13 -8.12
CA VAL A 78 -16.23 -0.53 -6.81
C VAL A 78 -15.95 -2.01 -7.04
N ARG A 79 -14.88 -2.53 -6.43
CA ARG A 79 -14.56 -3.96 -6.43
C ARG A 79 -14.05 -4.38 -5.06
N GLU A 80 -14.51 -5.54 -4.61
CA GLU A 80 -13.96 -6.21 -3.45
C GLU A 80 -12.84 -7.16 -3.87
N HIS A 81 -11.77 -7.20 -3.08
CA HIS A 81 -10.60 -8.03 -3.31
C HIS A 81 -10.27 -8.84 -2.06
N ARG A 82 -9.89 -10.11 -2.26
CA ARG A 82 -9.36 -10.98 -1.20
C ARG A 82 -7.93 -10.57 -0.86
N LEU A 83 -7.61 -10.60 0.43
CA LEU A 83 -6.28 -10.32 0.95
C LEU A 83 -5.67 -11.60 1.52
N GLU A 84 -4.47 -11.95 1.03
CA GLU A 84 -3.70 -13.06 1.59
C GLU A 84 -3.23 -12.75 3.04
N PRO A 85 -2.95 -13.77 3.87
CA PRO A 85 -2.57 -13.57 5.27
C PRO A 85 -1.38 -12.61 5.48
N GLY A 86 -0.38 -12.66 4.59
CA GLY A 86 0.78 -11.74 4.67
C GLY A 86 0.40 -10.27 4.52
N VAL A 87 -0.56 -9.95 3.65
CA VAL A 87 -1.07 -8.58 3.48
C VAL A 87 -1.91 -8.17 4.69
N VAL A 88 -2.72 -9.08 5.24
CA VAL A 88 -3.50 -8.86 6.47
C VAL A 88 -2.59 -8.53 7.65
N LEU A 89 -1.49 -9.26 7.84
CA LEU A 89 -0.52 -9.00 8.92
C LEU A 89 0.11 -7.60 8.79
N VAL A 90 0.53 -7.22 7.59
CA VAL A 90 1.09 -5.89 7.32
C VAL A 90 0.04 -4.79 7.57
N LEU A 91 -1.22 -5.01 7.18
CA LEU A 91 -2.31 -4.08 7.45
C LEU A 91 -2.61 -3.93 8.93
N ARG A 92 -2.62 -5.01 9.71
CA ARG A 92 -2.79 -4.95 11.17
C ARG A 92 -1.68 -4.14 11.81
N ARG A 93 -0.43 -4.43 11.45
CA ARG A 93 0.72 -3.64 11.91
C ARG A 93 0.58 -2.16 11.56
N TRP A 94 0.06 -1.86 10.38
CA TRP A 94 -0.23 -0.49 9.99
C TRP A 94 -1.35 0.15 10.79
N MET A 95 -2.40 -0.59 11.17
CA MET A 95 -3.46 -0.07 12.03
C MET A 95 -2.93 0.33 13.41
N ASP A 96 -2.00 -0.43 13.99
CA ASP A 96 -1.33 -0.05 15.24
C ASP A 96 -0.54 1.26 15.06
N VAL A 97 0.29 1.33 14.01
CA VAL A 97 1.06 2.56 13.68
C VAL A 97 0.13 3.75 13.42
N ARG A 98 -1.03 3.51 12.80
CA ARG A 98 -2.03 4.53 12.52
C ARG A 98 -2.69 5.04 13.80
N GLU A 99 -2.96 4.17 14.76
CA GLU A 99 -3.47 4.54 16.07
C GLU A 99 -2.48 5.48 16.79
N ASP A 100 -1.19 5.12 16.84
CA ASP A 100 -0.14 5.97 17.42
C ASP A 100 -0.04 7.33 16.71
N LEU A 101 -0.09 7.36 15.38
CA LEU A 101 -0.05 8.61 14.61
C LEU A 101 -1.28 9.50 14.87
N CYS A 102 -2.42 8.91 15.17
CA CYS A 102 -3.65 9.64 15.42
C CYS A 102 -3.82 10.04 16.88
N SER A 103 -3.12 9.41 17.83
CA SER A 103 -3.25 9.75 19.26
C SER A 103 -2.78 11.17 19.60
N GLU A 104 -1.91 11.74 18.76
CA GLU A 104 -1.38 13.10 18.92
C GLU A 104 -2.26 14.18 18.24
N LEU A 105 -3.33 13.78 17.53
CA LEU A 105 -4.18 14.71 16.81
C LEU A 105 -5.30 15.25 17.69
N GLU A 106 -5.47 16.57 17.69
CA GLU A 106 -6.67 17.20 18.22
C GLU A 106 -7.84 17.07 17.23
N GLY A 107 -9.03 16.77 17.73
CA GLY A 107 -10.27 16.69 16.94
C GLY A 107 -10.57 15.27 16.42
N SER A 108 -11.20 15.19 15.24
CA SER A 108 -11.67 13.92 14.70
C SER A 108 -10.55 13.10 14.07
N ILE A 109 -10.46 11.82 14.43
CA ILE A 109 -9.51 10.87 13.85
C ILE A 109 -9.76 10.71 12.33
N PRO A 110 -8.76 10.95 11.46
CA PRO A 110 -8.94 10.84 10.01
C PRO A 110 -9.30 9.42 9.56
N ARG A 111 -10.41 9.22 8.85
CA ARG A 111 -10.82 7.89 8.35
C ARG A 111 -9.94 7.35 7.22
N ALA A 112 -9.14 8.19 6.57
CA ALA A 112 -8.24 7.76 5.50
C ALA A 112 -7.32 6.62 5.98
N LEU A 113 -7.13 5.60 5.14
CA LEU A 113 -6.27 4.47 5.48
C LEU A 113 -4.80 4.88 5.49
N LEU A 114 -4.38 5.70 4.52
CA LEU A 114 -2.98 6.10 4.35
C LEU A 114 -2.77 7.52 4.88
N LEU A 115 -1.90 7.65 5.88
CA LEU A 115 -1.60 8.91 6.57
C LEU A 115 -0.15 9.36 6.34
N THR A 116 0.12 10.64 6.57
CA THR A 116 1.45 11.20 6.72
C THR A 116 2.09 10.65 8.00
N VAL A 117 3.41 10.42 7.97
CA VAL A 117 4.16 9.79 9.09
C VAL A 117 5.23 10.72 9.66
N HIS A 118 5.39 11.89 9.05
CA HIS A 118 6.29 12.93 9.50
C HIS A 118 5.54 14.23 9.42
N HIS A 119 5.84 15.15 10.34
CA HIS A 119 5.48 16.54 10.16
C HIS A 119 6.10 17.07 8.86
N THR A 120 5.34 17.90 8.15
CA THR A 120 5.81 18.55 6.93
C THR A 120 5.67 20.05 7.07
N HIS A 121 6.51 20.81 6.37
CA HIS A 121 6.34 22.26 6.28
C HIS A 121 5.65 22.60 4.97
N ASP A 122 4.52 23.29 5.05
CA ASP A 122 3.81 23.85 3.90
C ASP A 122 3.64 25.35 4.11
N ASN A 123 4.23 26.16 3.23
CA ASN A 123 4.22 27.63 3.30
C ASN A 123 4.61 28.21 4.68
N GLY A 124 5.61 27.60 5.33
CA GLY A 124 6.08 28.03 6.65
C GLY A 124 5.26 27.52 7.83
N VAL A 125 4.16 26.81 7.58
CA VAL A 125 3.33 26.17 8.61
C VAL A 125 3.73 24.71 8.77
N THR A 126 3.94 24.28 10.02
CA THR A 126 4.13 22.86 10.34
C THR A 126 2.78 22.15 10.27
N VAL A 127 2.66 21.24 9.32
CA VAL A 127 1.53 20.33 9.15
C VAL A 127 1.83 19.04 9.90
N ALA A 128 0.90 18.62 10.77
CA ALA A 128 1.06 17.44 11.61
C ALA A 128 1.18 16.12 10.80
N SER A 129 1.90 15.14 11.37
CA SER A 129 1.75 13.74 10.97
C SER A 129 0.34 13.21 11.33
N GLY A 130 -0.04 12.07 10.77
CA GLY A 130 -1.36 11.49 11.01
C GLY A 130 -2.49 12.06 10.15
N LEU A 131 -2.20 13.01 9.26
CA LEU A 131 -3.19 13.53 8.29
C LEU A 131 -3.20 12.70 7.00
N PRO A 132 -4.28 12.72 6.20
CA PRO A 132 -4.32 11.97 4.94
C PRO A 132 -3.15 12.31 4.01
N ILE A 133 -2.45 11.28 3.51
CA ILE A 133 -1.29 11.50 2.63
C ILE A 133 -1.73 11.84 1.20
N THR A 134 -0.91 12.63 0.51
CA THR A 134 -1.14 12.98 -0.90
C THR A 134 -0.48 11.98 -1.86
N LYS A 135 -0.92 11.99 -3.13
CA LYS A 135 -0.27 11.21 -4.21
C LYS A 135 1.22 11.51 -4.32
N GLN A 136 1.62 12.78 -4.17
CA GLN A 136 3.02 13.16 -4.23
C GLN A 136 3.81 12.57 -3.06
N GLY A 137 3.23 12.53 -1.85
CA GLY A 137 3.83 11.86 -0.70
C GLY A 137 4.10 10.37 -0.95
N LEU A 138 3.20 9.68 -1.63
CA LEU A 138 3.40 8.27 -2.02
C LEU A 138 4.51 8.10 -3.05
N VAL A 139 4.55 8.95 -4.07
CA VAL A 139 5.61 8.95 -5.10
C VAL A 139 6.98 9.16 -4.46
N LEU A 140 7.11 10.14 -3.55
CA LEU A 140 8.37 10.41 -2.86
C LEU A 140 8.77 9.27 -1.92
N SER A 141 7.82 8.64 -1.24
CA SER A 141 8.07 7.48 -0.38
C SER A 141 8.69 6.33 -1.19
N TRP A 142 8.13 6.02 -2.37
CA TRP A 142 8.68 5.02 -3.26
C TRP A 142 10.08 5.38 -3.79
N ARG A 143 10.28 6.63 -4.24
CA ARG A 143 11.60 7.07 -4.75
C ARG A 143 12.70 6.94 -3.70
N ARG A 144 12.42 7.32 -2.45
CA ARG A 144 13.38 7.18 -1.34
C ARG A 144 13.71 5.73 -1.05
N PHE A 145 12.70 4.84 -1.08
CA PHE A 145 12.93 3.41 -0.96
C PHE A 145 13.83 2.89 -2.09
N VAL A 146 13.50 3.18 -3.34
CA VAL A 146 14.29 2.75 -4.51
C VAL A 146 15.73 3.23 -4.43
N GLN A 147 15.95 4.50 -4.07
CA GLN A 147 17.31 5.04 -3.92
C GLN A 147 18.12 4.27 -2.88
N ARG A 148 17.56 4.04 -1.68
CA ARG A 148 18.24 3.28 -0.61
C ARG A 148 18.49 1.83 -1.01
N THR A 149 17.49 1.18 -1.62
CA THR A 149 17.57 -0.22 -2.03
C THR A 149 18.59 -0.41 -3.15
N ASN A 150 18.60 0.45 -4.16
CA ASN A 150 19.56 0.36 -5.26
C ASN A 150 21.00 0.64 -4.78
N ALA A 151 21.19 1.55 -3.83
CA ALA A 151 22.50 1.77 -3.21
C ALA A 151 22.97 0.54 -2.43
N ARG A 152 22.07 -0.13 -1.70
CA ARG A 152 22.37 -1.32 -0.91
C ARG A 152 22.71 -2.55 -1.76
N TYR A 153 22.01 -2.74 -2.87
CA TYR A 153 22.12 -3.93 -3.72
C TYR A 153 22.83 -3.68 -5.05
N GLY A 154 23.57 -2.56 -5.15
CA GLY A 154 24.32 -2.19 -6.34
C GLY A 154 25.27 -3.30 -6.78
N GLY A 155 25.22 -3.69 -8.05
CA GLY A 155 26.03 -4.78 -8.61
C GLY A 155 25.55 -6.20 -8.28
N VAL A 156 24.58 -6.37 -7.38
CA VAL A 156 23.99 -7.68 -7.02
C VAL A 156 22.66 -7.91 -7.74
N ARG A 157 21.87 -6.84 -7.95
CA ARG A 157 20.57 -6.89 -8.62
C ARG A 157 20.41 -5.77 -9.63
N PRO A 158 19.57 -5.95 -10.66
CA PRO A 158 19.12 -4.84 -11.49
C PRO A 158 18.48 -3.73 -10.63
N PRO A 159 18.68 -2.45 -10.99
CA PRO A 159 18.13 -1.35 -10.22
C PRO A 159 16.60 -1.36 -10.28
N LEU A 160 15.96 -1.14 -9.13
CA LEU A 160 14.53 -0.98 -9.05
C LEU A 160 14.07 0.29 -9.81
N PRO A 161 12.89 0.25 -10.45
CA PRO A 161 12.35 1.38 -11.17
C PRO A 161 11.86 2.50 -10.26
N THR A 162 12.12 3.75 -10.64
CA THR A 162 11.66 4.93 -9.90
C THR A 162 10.15 5.18 -10.02
N ARG A 163 9.48 4.57 -11.02
CA ARG A 163 8.02 4.63 -11.18
C ARG A 163 7.39 3.37 -10.60
N PHE A 164 6.65 3.51 -9.51
CA PHE A 164 5.94 2.40 -8.87
C PHE A 164 4.94 1.70 -9.80
N GLU A 165 4.40 2.42 -10.79
CA GLU A 165 3.54 1.86 -11.83
C GLU A 165 4.17 0.65 -12.55
N GLN A 166 5.50 0.62 -12.67
CA GLN A 166 6.19 -0.54 -13.25
C GLN A 166 6.04 -1.79 -12.36
N VAL A 167 5.95 -1.64 -11.03
CA VAL A 167 5.77 -2.73 -10.04
C VAL A 167 4.38 -3.29 -10.19
N ARG A 168 3.38 -2.41 -10.21
CA ARG A 168 1.99 -2.79 -10.44
C ARG A 168 1.82 -3.59 -11.74
N ARG A 169 2.40 -3.09 -12.85
CA ARG A 169 2.32 -3.77 -14.15
C ARG A 169 3.03 -5.12 -14.15
N ALA A 170 4.13 -5.29 -13.42
CA ALA A 170 4.80 -6.59 -13.33
C ALA A 170 3.92 -7.69 -12.71
N TRP A 171 2.93 -7.33 -11.88
CA TRP A 171 1.93 -8.27 -11.36
C TRP A 171 0.69 -8.43 -12.24
N HIS A 172 0.24 -7.34 -12.86
CA HIS A 172 -1.08 -7.24 -13.48
C HIS A 172 -1.07 -6.98 -15.00
N ALA A 173 0.07 -7.15 -15.67
CA ALA A 173 0.20 -6.92 -17.12
C ALA A 173 -0.81 -7.73 -17.94
N ASP A 174 -1.04 -8.99 -17.56
CA ASP A 174 -1.93 -9.90 -18.30
C ASP A 174 -3.43 -9.54 -18.10
N SER A 175 -3.78 -8.97 -16.94
CA SER A 175 -5.14 -8.54 -16.63
C SER A 175 -5.57 -7.26 -17.34
N GLU A 176 -4.63 -6.47 -17.89
CA GLU A 176 -4.94 -5.28 -18.69
C GLU A 176 -5.12 -5.60 -20.19
N VAL A 177 -4.60 -6.73 -20.66
CA VAL A 177 -4.77 -7.21 -22.05
C VAL A 177 -6.13 -7.90 -22.23
N LEU A 178 -6.59 -8.62 -21.21
CA LEU A 178 -7.90 -9.29 -21.19
C LEU A 178 -9.02 -8.35 -20.75
N GLY A 179 -9.18 -7.21 -21.42
CA GLY A 179 -10.32 -6.30 -21.25
C GLY A 179 -11.69 -6.91 -21.64
N GLU A 180 -11.91 -8.20 -21.37
CA GLU A 180 -13.20 -8.84 -21.50
C GLU A 180 -14.01 -8.62 -20.22
N PRO A 181 -15.26 -8.13 -20.33
CA PRO A 181 -16.20 -8.28 -19.23
C PRO A 181 -16.39 -9.79 -19.02
N LEU A 182 -16.42 -10.24 -17.76
CA LEU A 182 -17.14 -11.47 -17.42
C LEU A 182 -18.63 -11.22 -17.69
N GLY A 183 -18.99 -11.23 -18.97
CA GLY A 183 -20.35 -11.31 -19.46
C GLY A 183 -20.76 -12.77 -19.45
N ALA A 184 -21.78 -13.05 -18.64
CA ALA A 184 -22.79 -14.07 -18.87
C ALA A 184 -22.38 -15.27 -19.76
N ALA A 185 -21.90 -16.34 -19.13
CA ALA A 185 -22.19 -17.67 -19.65
C ALA A 185 -23.52 -18.10 -19.03
N GLY A 186 -24.60 -17.85 -19.76
CA GLY A 186 -25.87 -18.54 -19.55
C GLY A 186 -25.89 -19.84 -20.35
N ALA A 187 -26.25 -20.92 -19.69
CA ALA A 187 -27.14 -21.99 -20.16
C ALA A 187 -27.59 -22.78 -18.92
#